data_AF-A0A8J5UIU9-F1
#
_entry.id   AF-A0A8J5UIU9-F1
#
_cell.length_a   1.000
_cell.length_b   1.000
_cell.length_c   1.000
_cell.angle_alpha   90.00
_cell.angle_beta   90.00
_cell.angle_gamma   90.00
#
_symmetry.space_group_name_H-M   'P 1'
#
loop_
_entity.id
_entity.type
_entity.pdbx_description
1 polymer ?
#
loop_
_entity_poly.entity_id
_entity_poly.type
_entity_poly.pdbx_seq_one_letter_code
_entity_poly.pdbx_strand_id
1 'polypeptide(L)'
;MAPSQEQQIINQLQSNWIWIPDWVDSSKQNTAARIVTFIRKFTLPSQPTRTLLHFSADTRYKLIINGTRVAVGPARGSPLIWYYDSLDIAPHLTQGDNEIRFVVIRYFAASRGECLLRELRSQG
;
A
#
# COMPACT_ATOMS: atom_id res chain seq x y z
N MET A 1 18.61 11.35 -23.75
CA MET A 1 18.68 11.60 -22.29
C MET A 1 18.15 10.37 -21.59
N ALA A 2 18.92 9.75 -20.70
CA ALA A 2 18.41 8.66 -19.88
C ALA A 2 17.36 9.22 -18.89
N PRO A 3 16.29 8.48 -18.57
CA PRO A 3 15.31 8.91 -17.58
C PRO A 3 15.98 9.07 -16.21
N SER A 4 15.52 10.06 -15.43
CA SER A 4 15.98 10.27 -14.06
C SER A 4 15.62 9.07 -13.17
N GLN A 5 16.32 8.92 -12.03
CA GLN A 5 16.06 7.85 -11.07
C GLN A 5 14.59 7.84 -10.60
N GLU A 6 13.99 9.00 -10.37
CA GLU A 6 12.58 9.13 -10.01
C GLU A 6 11.64 8.62 -11.11
N GLN A 7 11.93 8.96 -12.37
CA GLN A 7 11.12 8.50 -13.51
C GLN A 7 11.21 6.97 -13.68
N GLN A 8 12.38 6.38 -13.41
CA GLN A 8 12.55 4.93 -13.43
C GLN A 8 11.74 4.24 -12.33
N ILE A 9 11.73 4.79 -11.10
CA ILE A 9 10.93 4.28 -9.99
C ILE A 9 9.44 4.35 -10.32
N ILE A 10 8.97 5.49 -10.84
CA ILE A 10 7.57 5.68 -11.24
C ILE A 10 7.17 4.64 -12.29
N ASN A 11 7.98 4.47 -13.34
CA ASN A 11 7.70 3.51 -14.41
C ASN A 11 7.64 2.07 -13.86
N GLN A 12 8.54 1.70 -12.93
CA GLN A 12 8.56 0.38 -12.32
C GLN A 12 7.34 0.13 -11.42
N LEU A 13 6.88 1.15 -10.69
CA LEU A 13 5.66 1.06 -9.88
C LEU A 13 4.42 0.91 -10.77
N GLN A 14 4.37 1.64 -11.90
CA GLN A 14 3.28 1.56 -12.86
C GLN A 14 3.21 0.21 -13.59
N SER A 15 4.34 -0.47 -13.81
CA SER A 15 4.36 -1.76 -14.52
C SER A 15 4.07 -2.97 -13.63
N ASN A 16 4.14 -2.82 -12.30
CA ASN A 16 4.10 -3.95 -11.35
C ASN A 16 2.93 -3.87 -10.36
N TRP A 17 1.75 -3.49 -10.85
CA TRP A 17 0.53 -3.57 -10.05
C TRP A 17 0.16 -5.03 -9.80
N ILE A 18 0.15 -5.43 -8.52
CA ILE A 18 -0.29 -6.74 -8.08
C ILE A 18 -1.66 -6.59 -7.43
N TRP A 19 -2.62 -7.38 -7.89
CA TRP A 19 -3.93 -7.49 -7.26
C TRP A 19 -4.37 -8.95 -7.19
N ILE A 20 -5.37 -9.25 -6.36
CA ILE A 20 -5.94 -10.59 -6.31
C ILE A 20 -6.68 -10.90 -7.61
N PRO A 21 -6.53 -12.12 -8.17
CA PRO A 21 -7.37 -12.57 -9.28
C PRO A 21 -8.84 -12.60 -8.84
N ASP A 22 -9.75 -12.40 -9.81
CA ASP A 22 -11.21 -12.49 -9.60
C ASP A 22 -11.78 -11.47 -8.60
N TRP A 23 -11.22 -10.26 -8.56
CA TRP A 23 -11.79 -9.16 -7.78
C TRP A 23 -13.19 -8.78 -8.30
N VAL A 24 -14.17 -8.87 -7.41
CA VAL A 24 -15.53 -8.36 -7.61
C VAL A 24 -15.68 -7.09 -6.78
N ASP A 25 -16.03 -5.98 -7.42
CA ASP A 25 -16.25 -4.67 -6.77
C ASP A 25 -17.63 -4.57 -6.10
N SER A 26 -17.98 -5.64 -5.39
CA SER A 26 -19.17 -5.74 -4.56
C SER A 26 -19.02 -6.91 -3.60
N SER A 27 -19.75 -6.86 -2.50
CA SER A 27 -19.87 -7.96 -1.56
C SER A 27 -21.34 -8.37 -1.47
N LYS A 28 -21.60 -9.68 -1.45
CA LYS A 28 -22.93 -10.21 -1.10
C LYS A 28 -23.23 -10.04 0.40
N GLN A 29 -22.20 -9.76 1.19
CA GLN A 29 -22.29 -9.42 2.61
C GLN A 29 -22.35 -7.89 2.73
N ASN A 30 -23.05 -7.36 3.73
CA ASN A 30 -23.17 -5.92 3.99
C ASN A 30 -21.85 -5.33 4.54
N THR A 31 -20.80 -5.34 3.72
CA THR A 31 -19.48 -4.81 4.05
C THR A 31 -19.11 -3.69 3.09
N ALA A 32 -18.54 -2.60 3.61
CA ALA A 32 -18.20 -1.42 2.81
C ALA A 32 -16.86 -1.55 2.05
N ALA A 33 -16.03 -2.53 2.42
CA ALA A 33 -14.68 -2.72 1.90
C ALA A 33 -14.24 -4.18 2.00
N ARG A 34 -13.15 -4.51 1.31
CA ARG A 34 -12.42 -5.78 1.45
C ARG A 34 -10.99 -5.52 1.89
N ILE A 35 -10.50 -6.38 2.77
CA ILE A 35 -9.11 -6.37 3.25
C ILE A 35 -8.36 -7.48 2.53
N VAL A 36 -7.19 -7.16 1.99
CA VAL A 36 -6.28 -8.09 1.33
C VAL A 36 -4.92 -7.99 2.01
N THR A 37 -4.32 -9.13 2.33
CA THR A 37 -2.96 -9.18 2.89
C THR A 37 -2.01 -9.75 1.86
N PHE A 38 -1.01 -8.98 1.48
CA PHE A 38 0.12 -9.43 0.67
C PHE A 38 1.29 -9.74 1.60
N ILE A 39 1.91 -10.89 1.43
CA ILE A 39 3.02 -11.34 2.27
C ILE A 39 4.20 -11.69 1.37
N ARG A 40 5.36 -11.13 1.68
CA ARG A 40 6.63 -11.50 1.05
C ARG A 40 7.60 -11.97 2.13
N LYS A 41 8.09 -13.19 1.98
CA LYS A 41 9.16 -13.76 2.80
C LYS A 41 10.45 -13.83 2.00
N PHE A 42 11.57 -13.56 2.66
CA PHE A 42 12.90 -13.64 2.07
C PHE A 42 13.96 -13.74 3.16
N THR A 43 15.14 -14.24 2.80
CA THR A 43 16.26 -14.43 3.73
C THR A 43 17.39 -13.48 3.35
N LEU A 44 18.01 -12.86 4.35
CA LEU A 44 19.15 -11.95 4.17
C LEU A 44 20.42 -12.54 4.78
N PRO A 45 21.58 -12.47 4.09
CA PRO A 45 22.84 -12.98 4.62
C PRO A 45 23.37 -12.14 5.79
N SER A 46 23.00 -10.86 5.87
CA SER A 46 23.35 -9.94 6.94
C SER A 46 22.32 -8.80 7.02
N GLN A 47 22.29 -8.06 8.13
CA GLN A 47 21.44 -6.89 8.27
C GLN A 47 21.94 -5.75 7.35
N PRO A 48 21.10 -5.19 6.46
CA PRO A 48 21.50 -4.12 5.56
C PRO A 48 21.60 -2.79 6.30
N THR A 49 22.50 -1.91 5.86
CA THR A 49 22.64 -0.56 6.43
C THR A 49 21.55 0.40 5.95
N ARG A 50 21.03 0.17 4.74
CA ARG A 50 19.98 0.99 4.10
C ARG A 50 19.19 0.13 3.13
N THR A 51 17.87 0.22 3.16
CA THR A 51 16.99 -0.50 2.24
C THR A 51 15.75 0.34 1.99
N LEU A 52 15.76 1.07 0.87
CA LEU A 52 14.60 1.87 0.48
C LEU A 52 13.54 0.99 -0.17
N LEU A 53 12.35 1.00 0.42
CA LEU A 53 11.15 0.41 -0.13
C LEU A 53 10.29 1.53 -0.73
N HIS A 54 10.02 1.41 -2.03
CA HIS A 54 9.09 2.29 -2.74
C HIS A 54 7.78 1.56 -2.98
N PHE A 55 6.65 2.16 -2.60
CA PHE A 55 5.37 1.49 -2.70
C PHE A 55 4.20 2.47 -2.74
N SER A 56 3.09 2.02 -3.30
CA SER A 56 1.81 2.72 -3.31
C SER A 56 0.68 1.71 -3.18
N ALA A 57 -0.50 2.14 -2.72
CA ALA A 57 -1.66 1.27 -2.62
C ALA A 57 -2.96 2.05 -2.84
N ASP A 58 -3.93 1.39 -3.48
CA ASP A 58 -5.33 1.84 -3.55
C ASP A 58 -6.19 0.92 -2.64
N THR A 59 -6.79 1.39 -1.54
CA THR A 59 -7.02 2.80 -1.14
C THR A 59 -6.31 3.20 0.16
N ARG A 60 -6.06 2.23 1.05
CA ARG A 60 -5.31 2.38 2.30
C ARG A 60 -4.44 1.15 2.54
N TYR A 61 -3.29 1.32 3.19
CA TYR A 61 -2.39 0.23 3.54
C TYR A 61 -1.90 0.33 4.99
N LYS A 62 -1.49 -0.81 5.54
CA LYS A 62 -0.60 -0.92 6.70
C LYS A 62 0.61 -1.78 6.31
N LEU A 63 1.80 -1.26 6.57
CA LEU A 63 3.07 -1.97 6.37
C LEU A 63 3.54 -2.54 7.72
N ILE A 64 3.76 -3.84 7.74
CA ILE A 64 4.25 -4.58 8.90
C ILE A 64 5.50 -5.35 8.45
N ILE A 65 6.61 -5.21 9.18
CA ILE A 65 7.87 -5.90 8.89
C ILE A 65 8.27 -6.66 10.14
N ASN A 66 8.49 -7.98 10.01
CA ASN A 66 8.85 -8.86 11.12
C ASN A 66 7.93 -8.69 12.35
N GLY A 67 6.62 -8.52 12.11
CA GLY A 67 5.61 -8.30 13.14
C GLY A 67 5.50 -6.86 13.67
N THR A 68 6.44 -5.98 13.34
CA THR A 68 6.42 -4.57 13.77
C THR A 68 5.67 -3.71 12.76
N ARG A 69 4.73 -2.87 13.22
CA ARG A 69 4.04 -1.90 12.35
C ARG A 69 4.97 -0.75 12.03
N VAL A 70 5.32 -0.61 10.76
CA VAL A 70 6.32 0.35 10.26
C VAL A 70 5.66 1.60 9.69
N ALA A 71 4.61 1.44 8.88
CA ALA A 71 3.91 2.58 8.27
C ALA A 71 2.41 2.31 8.10
N VAL A 72 1.63 3.40 8.01
CA VAL A 72 0.21 3.38 7.68
C VAL A 72 -0.05 4.50 6.68
N GLY A 73 -0.79 4.20 5.64
CA GLY A 73 -1.03 5.19 4.61
C GLY A 73 -2.10 4.80 3.59
N PRO A 74 -2.09 5.42 2.41
CA PRO A 74 -1.32 6.64 2.16
C PRO A 74 -1.80 7.79 3.08
N ALA A 75 -0.94 8.79 3.30
CA ALA A 75 -1.41 10.11 3.74
C ALA A 75 -2.52 10.59 2.79
N ARG A 76 -3.49 11.39 3.26
CA ARG A 76 -4.63 11.85 2.44
C ARG A 76 -4.11 12.50 1.15
N GLY A 77 -4.20 11.79 0.02
CA GLY A 77 -3.85 12.29 -1.31
C GLY A 77 -5.05 12.94 -1.99
N SER A 78 -4.79 13.98 -2.79
CA SER A 78 -5.78 14.65 -3.64
C SER A 78 -6.12 13.77 -4.86
N PRO A 79 -7.36 13.77 -5.39
CA PRO A 79 -7.81 12.86 -6.47
C PRO A 79 -7.00 12.89 -7.77
N LEU A 80 -6.16 13.91 -7.96
CA LEU A 80 -5.40 14.17 -9.18
C LEU A 80 -3.92 13.74 -9.09
N ILE A 81 -3.43 13.32 -7.92
CA ILE A 81 -2.00 13.02 -7.71
C ILE A 81 -1.86 11.63 -7.07
N TRP A 82 -1.19 10.73 -7.79
CA TRP A 82 -0.80 9.42 -7.26
C TRP A 82 0.49 9.56 -6.46
N TYR A 83 0.38 9.39 -5.14
CA TYR A 83 1.53 9.40 -4.24
C TYR A 83 2.10 7.99 -4.10
N TYR A 84 3.43 7.88 -4.12
CA TYR A 84 4.14 6.70 -3.65
C TYR A 84 4.95 7.10 -2.41
N ASP A 85 5.03 6.18 -1.46
CA ASP A 85 5.84 6.35 -0.27
C ASP A 85 7.22 5.74 -0.52
N SER A 86 8.24 6.37 0.07
CA SER A 86 9.62 5.90 0.07
C SER A 86 10.08 5.79 1.51
N LEU A 87 10.38 4.58 1.97
CA LEU A 87 10.72 4.33 3.36
C LEU A 87 11.97 3.47 3.48
N ASP A 88 12.89 3.86 4.35
CA ASP A 88 14.00 3.01 4.73
C ASP A 88 13.52 1.95 5.73
N ILE A 89 13.55 0.69 5.29
CA ILE A 89 13.11 -0.46 6.09
C ILE A 89 14.27 -1.22 6.72
N ALA A 90 15.52 -0.86 6.43
CA ALA A 90 16.71 -1.50 6.99
C ALA A 90 16.67 -1.66 8.54
N PRO A 91 16.20 -0.66 9.32
CA PRO A 91 16.12 -0.79 10.77
C PRO A 91 15.19 -1.90 11.27
N HIS A 92 14.28 -2.38 10.43
CA HIS A 92 13.30 -3.41 10.77
C HIS A 92 13.67 -4.81 10.24
N LEU A 93 14.76 -4.91 9.47
CA LEU A 93 15.25 -6.15 8.90
C LEU A 93 16.32 -6.77 9.80
N THR A 94 16.36 -8.10 9.82
CA THR A 94 17.32 -8.89 10.59
C THR A 94 18.13 -9.80 9.65
N GLN A 95 19.30 -10.26 10.11
CA GLN A 95 19.97 -11.37 9.43
C GLN A 95 19.08 -12.62 9.50
N GLY A 96 19.03 -13.40 8.42
CA GLY A 96 18.17 -14.57 8.30
C GLY A 96 16.80 -14.24 7.74
N ASP A 97 15.76 -14.89 8.23
CA ASP A 97 14.41 -14.82 7.66
C ASP A 97 13.71 -13.51 8.02
N ASN A 98 13.13 -12.89 7.00
CA ASN A 98 12.37 -11.67 7.10
C ASN A 98 11.01 -11.83 6.42
N GLU A 99 10.02 -11.11 6.95
CA GLU A 99 8.67 -11.07 6.42
C GLU A 99 8.18 -9.63 6.32
N ILE A 100 7.74 -9.25 5.12
CA ILE A 100 7.02 -8.00 4.87
C ILE A 100 5.55 -8.34 4.62
N ARG A 101 4.65 -7.69 5.35
CA ARG A 101 3.20 -7.75 5.12
C ARG A 101 2.66 -6.38 4.76
N PHE A 102 1.89 -6.34 3.68
CA PHE A 102 1.04 -5.23 3.30
C PHE A 102 -0.42 -5.62 3.53
N VAL A 103 -1.07 -4.96 4.47
CA VAL A 103 -2.52 -5.09 4.69
C VAL A 103 -3.20 -3.95 3.97
N VAL A 104 -3.82 -4.23 2.83
CA VAL A 104 -4.47 -3.24 1.97
C VAL A 104 -5.99 -3.32 2.17
N ILE A 105 -6.61 -2.16 2.30
CA ILE A 105 -8.06 -2.02 2.37
C ILE A 105 -8.52 -1.32 1.09
N ARG A 106 -9.48 -1.94 0.40
CA ARG A 106 -10.12 -1.39 -0.79
C ARG A 106 -11.63 -1.25 -0.56
N TYR A 107 -12.12 -0.03 -0.68
CA TYR A 107 -13.55 0.27 -0.54
C TYR A 107 -14.30 -0.10 -1.83
N PHE A 108 -15.48 -0.71 -1.68
CA PHE A 108 -16.35 -0.99 -2.83
C PHE A 108 -16.88 0.31 -3.42
N ALA A 109 -17.04 0.39 -4.75
CA ALA A 109 -17.53 1.59 -5.43
C ALA A 109 -18.86 2.14 -4.85
N ALA A 110 -19.80 1.25 -4.51
CA ALA A 110 -21.09 1.64 -3.91
C ALA A 110 -20.93 2.40 -2.57
N SER A 111 -19.90 2.05 -1.78
CA SER A 111 -19.57 2.69 -0.51
C SER A 111 -18.82 4.02 -0.68
N ARG A 112 -18.21 4.26 -1.84
CA ARG A 112 -17.45 5.51 -2.11
C ARG A 112 -18.39 6.71 -2.23
N GLY A 113 -19.62 6.52 -2.73
CA GLY A 113 -20.64 7.56 -2.82
C GLY A 113 -21.23 7.99 -1.47
N GLU A 114 -21.39 7.05 -0.53
CA GLU A 114 -21.90 7.35 0.81
C GLU A 114 -20.88 8.04 1.71
N CYS A 115 -19.58 7.79 1.49
CA CYS A 115 -18.50 8.48 2.19
C CYS A 115 -18.48 9.98 1.84
N LEU A 116 -18.67 10.32 0.56
CA LEU A 116 -18.76 11.71 0.09
C LEU A 116 -20.04 12.41 0.59
N LEU A 117 -21.17 11.69 0.64
CA LEU A 117 -22.45 12.24 1.10
C LEU A 117 -22.54 12.43 2.62
N ARG A 118 -21.86 11.59 3.43
CA ARG A 118 -21.77 11.82 4.89
C ARG A 118 -20.86 13.00 5.24
N GLU A 119 -19.77 13.20 4.50
CA GLU A 119 -18.85 14.32 4.74
C GLU A 119 -19.50 15.67 4.38
N LEU A 120 -20.42 15.70 3.40
CA LEU A 120 -21.24 16.88 3.07
C LEU A 120 -22.37 17.19 4.07
N ARG A 121 -22.81 16.22 4.90
CA ARG A 121 -23.84 16.44 5.94
C ARG A 121 -23.27 16.82 7.31
N SER A 122 -21.95 16.79 7.47
CA SER A 122 -21.27 17.18 8.71
C SER A 122 -20.82 18.65 8.73
N GLN A 123 -21.11 19.41 7.68
CA GLN A 123 -20.91 20.87 7.62
C GLN A 123 -22.25 21.59 7.46
N GLY A 124 -23.16 21.34 8.40
CA GLY A 124 -24.41 22.06 8.59
C GLY A 124 -24.64 22.32 10.06
#